data_AF-J3KUR9-F1
#
_entry.id   AF-J3KUR9-F1
#
_cell.length_a   1.000
_cell.length_b   1.000
_cell.length_c   1.000
_cell.angle_alpha   90.00
_cell.angle_beta   90.00
_cell.angle_gamma   90.00
#
_symmetry.space_group_name_H-M   'P 1'
#
loop_
_entity.id
_entity.type
_entity.pdbx_description
1 polymer ?
#
loop_
_entity_poly.entity_id
_entity_poly.type
_entity_poly.pdbx_seq_one_letter_code
_entity_poly.pdbx_strand_id
1 'polypeptide(L)'
;MSSAASGLGPSGTTTSVVTIKNKNQRKKRDSNDIGWEFGIPFHAINNEEFDILLEDVGRYGPKGKKPNQHELREKLLQIEVDNTKKLLKVQEEDWAKSGCSIMIDAWTNRKRRSIMNLCLHCSVGINFLESKQVSDEPHTGEMIFNYVNGFIDRVGAHNVVQVVTDNASDNMATNERLYVKRPNIFWSSCETHTINLMLEGIGKLARFKKTLDQAKALTIFIYGHHRTLALMRRFTKKRDIVRLGVIRFASNFLTLQSLHEKKN
;
A
#
# COMPACT_ATOMS: atom_id res chain seq x y z
N MET A 1 -34.68 -14.37 -44.39
CA MET A 1 -34.78 -15.85 -44.42
C MET A 1 -33.55 -16.42 -43.74
N SER A 2 -33.78 -17.26 -42.73
CA SER A 2 -32.84 -18.09 -41.93
C SER A 2 -31.77 -17.35 -41.11
N SER A 3 -31.79 -17.20 -39.78
CA SER A 3 -32.05 -18.12 -38.62
C SER A 3 -30.90 -19.06 -38.25
N ALA A 4 -30.24 -18.78 -37.11
CA ALA A 4 -29.88 -19.67 -35.98
C ALA A 4 -28.92 -18.88 -35.04
N ALA A 5 -29.32 -18.44 -33.84
CA ALA A 5 -29.28 -19.19 -32.55
C ALA A 5 -27.86 -19.63 -32.16
N SER A 6 -27.37 -19.60 -30.92
CA SER A 6 -27.75 -19.11 -29.60
C SER A 6 -26.57 -19.51 -28.69
N GLY A 7 -26.09 -18.66 -27.78
CA GLY A 7 -24.97 -19.03 -26.90
C GLY A 7 -24.86 -18.12 -25.69
N LEU A 8 -25.74 -18.33 -24.71
CA LEU A 8 -25.68 -17.76 -23.37
C LEU A 8 -24.39 -18.23 -22.66
N GLY A 9 -23.44 -17.32 -22.45
CA GLY A 9 -22.34 -17.54 -21.51
C GLY A 9 -22.86 -17.39 -20.06
N PRO A 10 -22.61 -18.35 -19.16
CA PRO A 10 -23.13 -18.26 -17.80
C PRO A 10 -22.42 -17.15 -17.05
N SER A 11 -23.23 -16.24 -16.51
CA SER A 11 -22.89 -15.33 -15.44
C SER A 11 -22.20 -16.09 -14.31
N GLY A 12 -20.92 -15.77 -14.05
CA GLY A 12 -20.19 -16.29 -12.89
C GLY A 12 -20.83 -15.79 -11.60
N THR A 13 -21.77 -16.58 -11.09
CA THR A 13 -22.24 -16.64 -9.72
C THR A 13 -21.19 -17.43 -8.94
N THR A 14 -20.56 -16.84 -7.93
CA THR A 14 -19.72 -17.61 -7.00
C THR A 14 -20.64 -18.48 -6.16
N THR A 15 -20.95 -19.67 -6.66
CA THR A 15 -21.58 -20.72 -5.87
C THR A 15 -20.48 -21.34 -5.02
N SER A 16 -20.54 -21.12 -3.70
CA SER A 16 -19.72 -21.86 -2.75
C SER A 16 -20.20 -23.31 -2.75
N VAL A 17 -19.56 -24.18 -3.52
CA VAL A 17 -19.77 -25.63 -3.41
C VAL A 17 -19.06 -26.08 -2.14
N VAL A 18 -19.82 -26.34 -1.08
CA VAL A 18 -19.31 -27.04 0.11
C VAL A 18 -19.12 -28.50 -0.29
N THR A 19 -17.91 -28.85 -0.72
CA THR A 19 -17.54 -30.25 -0.92
C THR A 19 -17.34 -30.89 0.44
N ILE A 20 -18.30 -31.70 0.88
CA ILE A 20 -18.10 -32.63 2.00
C ILE A 20 -17.06 -33.66 1.53
N LYS A 21 -15.80 -33.48 1.88
CA LYS A 21 -14.72 -34.43 1.54
C LYS A 21 -14.95 -35.72 2.33
N ASN A 22 -15.34 -36.78 1.63
CA ASN A 22 -15.43 -38.14 2.16
C ASN A 22 -14.01 -38.62 2.55
N LYS A 23 -13.79 -39.04 3.80
CA LYS A 23 -12.45 -39.25 4.40
C LYS A 23 -11.60 -40.36 3.74
N ASN A 24 -12.16 -41.15 2.81
CA ASN A 24 -11.54 -42.38 2.32
C ASN A 24 -11.08 -42.37 0.86
N GLN A 25 -10.96 -41.21 0.19
CA GLN A 25 -10.33 -41.14 -1.13
C GLN A 25 -9.12 -40.20 -1.12
N ARG A 26 -7.92 -40.76 -1.00
CA ARG A 26 -6.69 -40.03 -1.37
C ARG A 26 -6.63 -39.93 -2.89
N LYS A 27 -7.30 -38.93 -3.48
CA LYS A 27 -6.97 -38.47 -4.83
C LYS A 27 -5.48 -38.08 -4.85
N LYS A 28 -4.77 -38.40 -5.93
CA LYS A 28 -3.50 -37.74 -6.27
C LYS A 28 -3.76 -36.24 -6.16
N ARG A 29 -3.11 -35.57 -5.21
CA ARG A 29 -3.21 -34.12 -5.08
C ARG A 29 -2.37 -33.56 -6.21
N ASP A 30 -3.02 -32.99 -7.20
CA ASP A 30 -2.33 -32.27 -8.26
C ASP A 30 -1.80 -30.95 -7.67
N SER A 31 -0.56 -30.60 -8.01
CA SER A 31 0.11 -29.36 -7.54
C SER A 31 -0.66 -28.09 -7.87
N ASN A 32 -1.61 -28.17 -8.81
CA ASN A 32 -2.50 -27.08 -9.23
C ASN A 32 -3.47 -26.60 -8.13
N ASP A 33 -3.65 -27.39 -7.06
CA ASP A 33 -4.58 -27.04 -5.97
C ASP A 33 -3.98 -26.09 -4.92
N ILE A 34 -2.65 -25.88 -4.93
CA ILE A 34 -1.94 -25.09 -3.90
C ILE A 34 -2.45 -23.64 -3.86
N GLY A 35 -2.69 -23.02 -5.01
CA GLY A 35 -3.20 -21.64 -5.06
C GLY A 35 -4.57 -21.50 -4.36
N TRP A 36 -5.45 -22.47 -4.57
CA TRP A 36 -6.81 -22.48 -4.02
C TRP A 36 -6.84 -22.85 -2.54
N GLU A 37 -6.03 -23.82 -2.12
CA GLU A 37 -6.00 -24.29 -0.73
C GLU A 37 -5.37 -23.27 0.22
N PHE A 38 -4.37 -22.51 -0.23
CA PHE A 38 -3.66 -21.53 0.60
C PHE A 38 -4.10 -20.08 0.37
N GLY A 39 -5.04 -19.84 -0.54
CA GLY A 39 -5.53 -18.49 -0.87
C GLY A 39 -4.44 -17.60 -1.47
N ILE A 40 -3.49 -18.18 -2.21
CA ILE A 40 -2.44 -17.43 -2.89
C ILE A 40 -3.08 -16.64 -4.03
N PRO A 41 -2.90 -15.31 -4.12
CA PRO A 41 -3.42 -14.54 -5.23
C PRO A 41 -2.85 -15.04 -6.58
N PHE A 42 -3.67 -15.18 -7.61
CA PHE A 42 -3.20 -15.71 -8.91
C PHE A 42 -2.11 -14.88 -9.59
N HIS A 43 -1.97 -13.60 -9.24
CA HIS A 43 -0.88 -12.80 -9.80
C HIS A 43 0.47 -13.09 -9.14
N ALA A 44 0.50 -13.80 -8.00
CA ALA A 44 1.74 -14.12 -7.29
C ALA A 44 2.67 -15.03 -8.11
N ILE A 45 2.11 -15.86 -9.00
CA ILE A 45 2.90 -16.73 -9.90
C ILE A 45 3.60 -15.96 -11.02
N ASN A 46 3.24 -14.68 -11.24
CA ASN A 46 3.88 -13.85 -12.26
C ASN A 46 5.12 -13.12 -11.73
N ASN A 47 5.53 -13.40 -10.48
CA ASN A 47 6.72 -12.82 -9.88
C ASN A 47 7.93 -13.71 -10.23
N GLU A 48 9.02 -13.11 -10.72
CA GLU A 48 10.26 -13.82 -11.06
C GLU A 48 10.84 -14.62 -9.86
N GLU A 49 10.63 -14.14 -8.63
CA GLU A 49 11.02 -14.86 -7.40
C GLU A 49 10.28 -16.20 -7.26
N PHE A 50 9.07 -16.31 -7.82
CA PHE A 50 8.33 -17.57 -7.85
C PHE A 50 8.98 -18.58 -8.79
N ASP A 51 9.52 -18.12 -9.93
CA ASP A 51 10.25 -18.97 -10.87
C ASP A 51 11.57 -19.46 -10.26
N ILE A 52 12.31 -18.57 -9.60
CA ILE A 52 13.54 -18.92 -8.85
C ILE A 52 13.24 -19.96 -7.77
N LEU A 53 12.16 -19.76 -7.00
CA LEU A 53 11.73 -20.74 -6.00
C LEU A 53 11.43 -22.11 -6.63
N LEU A 54 10.75 -22.16 -7.78
CA LEU A 54 10.47 -23.42 -8.48
C LEU A 54 11.74 -24.10 -8.98
N GLU A 55 12.69 -23.34 -9.54
CA GLU A 55 13.99 -23.86 -9.97
C GLU A 55 14.77 -24.44 -8.80
N ASP A 56 14.87 -23.72 -7.68
CA ASP A 56 15.59 -24.19 -6.49
C ASP A 56 14.94 -25.43 -5.89
N VAL A 57 13.60 -25.46 -5.79
CA VAL A 57 12.87 -26.67 -5.38
C VAL A 57 13.14 -27.83 -6.34
N GLY A 58 13.21 -27.57 -7.64
CA GLY A 58 13.56 -28.56 -8.67
C GLY A 58 14.97 -29.13 -8.47
N ARG A 59 15.94 -28.28 -8.09
CA ARG A 59 17.34 -28.68 -7.81
C ARG A 59 17.47 -29.60 -6.60
N TYR A 60 16.66 -29.42 -5.55
CA TYR A 60 16.64 -30.32 -4.39
C TYR A 60 16.10 -31.72 -4.73
N GLY A 61 15.29 -31.83 -5.78
CA GLY A 61 14.75 -33.10 -6.26
C GLY A 61 13.68 -33.73 -5.36
N PRO A 62 13.23 -34.95 -5.72
CA PRO A 62 12.21 -35.66 -4.95
C PRO A 62 12.66 -35.89 -3.50
N LYS A 63 11.78 -35.58 -2.53
CA LYS A 63 12.01 -35.62 -1.07
C LYS A 63 12.75 -34.41 -0.48
N GLY A 64 12.91 -33.32 -1.24
CA GLY A 64 13.33 -32.03 -0.69
C GLY A 64 12.47 -31.63 0.52
N LYS A 65 13.12 -31.19 1.61
CA LYS A 65 12.44 -30.72 2.82
C LYS A 65 12.25 -29.23 2.72
N LYS A 66 10.99 -28.78 2.75
CA LYS A 66 10.69 -27.36 2.93
C LYS A 66 11.14 -26.88 4.32
N PRO A 67 11.47 -25.59 4.46
CA PRO A 67 11.61 -24.98 5.78
C PRO A 67 10.34 -25.13 6.62
N ASN A 68 10.51 -25.17 7.93
CA ASN A 68 9.42 -25.01 8.86
C ASN A 68 9.12 -23.51 9.11
N GLN A 69 7.99 -23.20 9.76
CA GLN A 69 7.55 -21.82 9.97
C GLN A 69 8.54 -21.02 10.83
N HIS A 70 9.17 -21.65 11.81
CA HIS A 70 10.13 -21.01 12.71
C HIS A 70 11.43 -20.67 11.97
N GLU A 71 11.92 -21.58 11.12
CA GLU A 71 13.08 -21.32 10.25
C GLU A 71 12.84 -20.14 9.33
N LEU A 72 11.66 -20.04 8.72
CA LEU A 72 11.29 -18.92 7.85
C LEU A 72 11.19 -17.60 8.62
N ARG A 73 10.49 -17.59 9.76
CA ARG A 73 10.21 -16.36 10.53
C ARG A 73 11.45 -15.78 11.21
N GLU A 74 12.42 -16.63 11.57
CA GLU A 74 13.57 -16.19 12.36
C GLU A 74 14.85 -16.25 11.54
N LYS A 75 15.36 -17.46 11.28
CA LYS A 75 16.69 -17.65 10.70
C LYS A 75 16.78 -17.13 9.26
N LEU A 76 15.87 -17.57 8.39
CA LEU A 76 15.88 -17.20 6.98
C LEU A 76 15.52 -15.72 6.80
N LEU A 77 14.57 -15.20 7.59
CA LEU A 77 14.28 -13.77 7.60
C LEU A 77 15.51 -12.94 8.00
N GLN A 78 16.23 -13.34 9.04
CA GLN A 78 17.42 -12.60 9.47
C GLN A 78 18.52 -12.62 8.41
N ILE A 79 18.72 -13.75 7.74
CA ILE A 79 19.65 -13.87 6.60
C ILE A 79 19.25 -12.88 5.50
N GLU A 80 17.96 -12.81 5.15
CA GLU A 80 17.49 -11.93 4.09
C GLU A 80 17.60 -10.44 4.47
N VAL A 81 17.32 -10.11 5.73
CA VAL A 81 17.55 -8.76 6.28
C VAL A 81 19.03 -8.38 6.18
N ASP A 82 19.94 -9.28 6.53
CA ASP A 82 21.38 -9.01 6.49
C ASP A 82 21.90 -8.92 5.04
N ASN A 83 21.36 -9.72 4.12
CA ASN A 83 21.64 -9.62 2.70
C ASN A 83 21.16 -8.29 2.12
N THR A 84 19.93 -7.90 2.44
CA THR A 84 19.37 -6.60 2.05
C THR A 84 20.25 -5.46 2.58
N LYS A 85 20.65 -5.49 3.85
CA LYS A 85 21.56 -4.48 4.42
C LYS A 85 22.91 -4.40 3.69
N LYS A 86 23.46 -5.51 3.21
CA LYS A 86 24.69 -5.50 2.40
C LYS A 86 24.48 -4.80 1.07
N LEU A 87 23.34 -5.02 0.42
CA LEU A 87 22.98 -4.35 -0.84
C LEU A 87 22.81 -2.84 -0.64
N LEU A 88 22.29 -2.42 0.52
CA LEU A 88 22.08 -1.01 0.86
C LEU A 88 23.37 -0.20 1.09
N LYS A 89 24.53 -0.86 1.25
CA LYS A 89 25.81 -0.16 1.48
C LYS A 89 26.20 0.77 0.33
N VAL A 90 25.82 0.44 -0.91
CA VAL A 90 26.09 1.29 -2.07
C VAL A 90 25.42 2.65 -1.91
N GLN A 91 24.20 2.66 -1.38
CA GLN A 91 23.49 3.89 -1.05
C GLN A 91 24.12 4.59 0.16
N GLU A 92 24.52 3.87 1.21
CA GLU A 92 25.21 4.45 2.37
C GLU A 92 26.47 5.23 1.95
N GLU A 93 27.25 4.68 1.02
CA GLU A 93 28.43 5.35 0.44
C GLU A 93 28.08 6.58 -0.40
N ASP A 94 26.92 6.58 -1.07
CA ASP A 94 26.42 7.73 -1.83
C ASP A 94 25.96 8.87 -0.92
N TRP A 95 25.37 8.56 0.26
CA TRP A 95 24.92 9.59 1.20
C TRP A 95 26.05 10.51 1.63
N ALA A 96 27.27 10.00 1.75
CA ALA A 96 28.46 10.79 2.08
C ALA A 96 28.93 11.73 0.95
N LYS A 97 28.54 11.46 -0.30
CA LYS A 97 28.97 12.21 -1.49
C LYS A 97 27.93 13.23 -1.92
N SER A 98 26.68 12.78 -2.05
CA SER A 98 25.57 13.57 -2.61
C SER A 98 24.56 14.02 -1.56
N GLY A 99 24.65 13.47 -0.34
CA GLY A 99 23.65 13.66 0.69
C GLY A 99 22.41 12.79 0.46
N CYS A 100 21.48 12.83 1.41
CA CYS A 100 20.22 12.11 1.34
C CYS A 100 19.06 12.93 1.91
N SER A 101 17.86 12.57 1.47
CA SER A 101 16.59 13.10 1.97
C SER A 101 15.85 12.05 2.77
N ILE A 102 15.45 12.40 3.98
CA ILE A 102 14.65 11.55 4.85
C ILE A 102 13.18 11.79 4.52
N MET A 103 12.44 10.73 4.18
CA MET A 103 11.02 10.80 3.92
C MET A 103 10.27 10.06 5.01
N ILE A 104 9.28 10.72 5.62
CA ILE A 104 8.47 10.14 6.67
C ILE A 104 7.02 10.14 6.20
N ASP A 105 6.44 8.94 6.18
CA ASP A 105 5.03 8.74 5.88
C ASP A 105 4.34 8.12 7.09
N ALA A 106 3.40 8.87 7.68
CA ALA A 106 2.61 8.42 8.80
C ALA A 106 1.16 8.26 8.37
N TRP A 107 0.54 7.14 8.73
CA TRP A 107 -0.87 6.94 8.47
C TRP A 107 -1.55 6.27 9.66
N THR A 108 -2.77 6.72 9.95
CA THR A 108 -3.63 6.11 10.96
C THR A 108 -4.87 5.52 10.30
N ASN A 109 -5.16 4.27 10.62
CA ASN A 109 -6.34 3.59 10.11
C ASN A 109 -7.59 3.87 10.97
N ARG A 110 -8.77 3.48 10.48
CA ARG A 110 -10.05 3.66 11.21
C ARG A 110 -10.12 2.91 12.53
N LYS A 111 -9.29 1.89 12.75
CA LYS A 111 -9.15 1.16 14.01
C LYS A 111 -8.12 1.81 14.95
N ARG A 112 -7.72 3.07 14.68
CA ARG A 112 -6.71 3.83 15.42
C ARG A 112 -5.34 3.15 15.49
N ARG A 113 -5.03 2.28 14.54
CA ARG A 113 -3.66 1.80 14.38
C ARG A 113 -2.90 2.80 13.56
N SER A 114 -1.82 3.31 14.14
CA SER A 114 -0.91 4.22 13.47
C SER A 114 0.43 3.55 13.22
N ILE A 115 0.95 3.81 12.02
CA ILE A 115 2.24 3.32 11.54
C ILE A 115 2.98 4.51 10.95
N MET A 116 4.26 4.61 11.28
CA MET A 116 5.19 5.59 10.71
C MET A 116 6.28 4.85 9.95
N ASN A 117 6.40 5.16 8.66
CA ASN A 117 7.40 4.61 7.76
C ASN A 117 8.52 5.61 7.53
N LEU A 118 9.74 5.12 7.51
CA LEU A 118 10.93 5.88 7.19
C LEU A 118 11.56 5.33 5.93
N CYS A 119 11.75 6.24 4.97
CA CYS A 119 12.49 5.98 3.75
C CYS A 119 13.62 7.00 3.63
N LEU A 120 14.73 6.58 3.03
CA LEU A 120 15.79 7.47 2.57
C LEU A 120 15.75 7.55 1.05
N HIS A 121 15.94 8.75 0.53
CA HIS A 121 16.15 8.99 -0.89
C HIS A 121 17.55 9.57 -1.11
N CYS A 122 18.29 9.00 -2.06
CA CYS A 122 19.61 9.45 -2.51
C CYS A 122 19.69 9.36 -4.03
N SER A 123 20.84 9.69 -4.63
CA SER A 123 20.98 9.68 -6.09
C SER A 123 20.86 8.29 -6.71
N VAL A 124 21.19 7.25 -5.94
CA VAL A 124 21.09 5.84 -6.34
C VAL A 124 19.64 5.33 -6.28
N GLY A 125 18.80 5.87 -5.40
CA GLY A 125 17.40 5.46 -5.28
C GLY A 125 16.81 5.62 -3.88
N ILE A 126 15.70 4.90 -3.64
CA ILE A 126 14.93 4.93 -2.40
C ILE A 126 15.17 3.66 -1.59
N ASN A 127 15.50 3.83 -0.32
CA ASN A 127 15.65 2.75 0.65
C ASN A 127 14.55 2.84 1.70
N PHE A 128 13.77 1.77 1.82
CA PHE A 128 12.92 1.60 3.00
C PHE A 128 13.79 1.11 4.16
N LEU A 129 13.70 1.77 5.31
CA LEU A 129 14.55 1.45 6.45
C LEU A 129 13.78 0.80 7.58
N GLU A 130 12.70 1.44 8.01
CA GLU A 130 11.90 0.93 9.10
C GLU A 130 10.46 1.40 9.03
N SER A 131 9.61 0.59 9.65
CA SER A 131 8.22 0.93 9.93
C SER A 131 7.98 0.68 11.41
N LYS A 132 7.57 1.71 12.13
CA LYS A 132 7.27 1.64 13.55
C LYS A 132 5.77 1.78 13.75
N GLN A 133 5.20 0.83 14.48
CA GLN A 133 3.84 0.98 14.99
C GLN A 133 3.87 1.95 16.17
N VAL A 134 3.10 3.04 16.07
CA VAL A 134 3.05 4.14 17.05
C VAL A 134 1.62 4.35 17.55
N SER A 135 0.85 3.26 17.64
CA SER A 135 -0.59 3.33 17.97
C SER A 135 -0.85 3.76 19.42
N ASP A 136 0.07 3.43 20.33
CA ASP A 136 -0.05 3.71 21.77
C ASP A 136 0.64 5.02 22.17
N GLU A 137 1.29 5.70 21.22
CA GLU A 137 1.99 6.96 21.45
C GLU A 137 1.13 8.13 20.95
N PRO A 138 1.03 9.23 21.71
CA PRO A 138 0.43 10.44 21.18
C PRO A 138 1.32 10.99 20.06
N HIS A 139 0.73 11.27 18.90
CA HIS A 139 1.45 11.75 17.71
C HIS A 139 1.81 13.24 17.81
N THR A 140 2.37 13.64 18.94
CA THR A 140 2.77 15.03 19.16
C THR A 140 3.97 15.37 18.30
N GLY A 141 4.11 16.65 17.96
CA GLY A 141 5.32 17.13 17.28
C GLY A 141 6.62 16.81 18.04
N GLU A 142 6.56 16.59 19.35
CA GLU A 142 7.73 16.17 20.14
C GLU A 142 8.14 14.73 19.88
N MET A 143 7.18 13.80 19.84
CA MET A 143 7.47 12.39 19.53
C MET A 143 8.06 12.27 18.14
N ILE A 144 7.43 12.93 17.17
CA ILE A 144 7.88 12.94 15.77
C ILE A 144 9.29 13.55 15.69
N PHE A 145 9.52 14.71 16.32
CA PHE A 145 10.84 15.34 16.38
C PHE A 145 11.92 14.42 16.95
N ASN A 146 11.66 13.77 18.09
CA ASN A 146 12.64 12.88 18.71
C ASN A 146 12.95 11.68 17.81
N TYR A 147 11.93 11.16 17.14
CA TYR A 147 12.06 10.06 16.18
C TYR A 147 12.90 10.47 14.96
N VAL A 148 12.58 11.61 14.32
CA VAL A 148 13.34 12.17 13.20
C VAL A 148 14.79 12.46 13.61
N ASN A 149 14.99 13.11 14.75
CA ASN A 149 16.31 13.50 15.19
C ASN A 149 17.19 12.27 15.50
N GLY A 150 16.64 11.27 16.20
CA GLY A 150 17.37 10.01 16.44
C GLY A 150 17.72 9.29 15.13
N PHE A 151 16.87 9.43 14.11
CA PHE A 151 17.14 8.89 12.79
C PHE A 151 18.23 9.67 12.04
N ILE A 152 18.22 10.99 12.09
CA ILE A 152 19.32 11.84 11.59
C ILE A 152 20.65 11.47 12.25
N ASP A 153 20.63 11.19 13.57
CA ASP A 153 21.82 10.76 14.30
C ASP A 153 22.36 9.41 13.80
N ARG A 154 21.47 8.46 13.46
CA ARG A 154 21.86 7.16 12.89
C ARG A 154 22.46 7.26 11.49
N VAL A 155 21.90 8.11 10.64
CA VAL A 155 22.38 8.32 9.26
C VAL A 155 23.65 9.18 9.23
N GLY A 156 23.83 10.03 10.24
CA GLY A 156 24.87 11.04 10.32
C GLY A 156 24.37 12.36 9.75
N ALA A 157 24.27 13.39 10.59
CA ALA A 157 23.69 14.67 10.22
C ALA A 157 24.37 15.37 9.02
N HIS A 158 25.65 15.09 8.76
CA HIS A 158 26.39 15.62 7.60
C HIS A 158 25.95 14.99 6.28
N ASN A 159 25.34 13.81 6.32
CA ASN A 159 24.81 13.12 5.15
C ASN A 159 23.37 13.52 4.83
N VAL A 160 22.69 14.22 5.74
CA VAL A 160 21.27 14.56 5.59
C VAL A 160 21.15 15.99 5.08
N VAL A 161 20.53 16.15 3.91
CA VAL A 161 20.26 17.47 3.32
C VAL A 161 18.86 17.95 3.67
N GLN A 162 17.90 17.01 3.74
CA GLN A 162 16.49 17.35 3.83
C GLN A 162 15.68 16.32 4.61
N VAL A 163 14.62 16.77 5.27
CA VAL A 163 13.53 15.95 5.80
C VAL A 163 12.22 16.33 5.11
N VAL A 164 11.50 15.34 4.61
CA VAL A 164 10.23 15.49 3.91
C VAL A 164 9.14 14.79 4.71
N THR A 165 8.14 15.55 5.17
CA THR A 165 6.96 15.02 5.86
C THR A 165 5.69 15.66 5.30
N ASP A 166 4.50 15.16 5.66
CA ASP A 166 3.26 15.87 5.31
C ASP A 166 3.08 17.18 6.11
N ASN A 167 2.07 17.97 5.74
CA ASN A 167 1.80 19.28 6.36
C ASN A 167 0.82 19.19 7.53
N ALA A 168 0.72 18.05 8.20
CA ALA A 168 -0.04 17.97 9.45
C ALA A 168 0.52 18.95 10.48
N SER A 169 -0.33 19.49 11.35
CA SER A 169 0.05 20.49 12.36
C SER A 169 1.20 20.03 13.26
N ASP A 170 1.21 18.76 13.65
CA ASP A 170 2.28 18.19 14.48
C ASP A 170 3.63 18.12 13.75
N ASN A 171 3.60 17.92 12.43
CA ASN A 171 4.80 17.94 11.58
C ASN A 171 5.33 19.37 11.40
N MET A 172 4.45 20.37 11.31
CA MET A 172 4.86 21.78 11.28
C MET A 172 5.54 22.21 12.59
N ALA A 173 5.00 21.79 13.74
CA ALA A 173 5.65 22.03 15.05
C ALA A 173 7.00 21.30 15.16
N THR A 174 7.10 20.10 14.57
CA THR A 174 8.36 19.35 14.48
C THR A 174 9.40 20.09 13.66
N ASN A 175 9.00 20.68 12.53
CA ASN A 175 9.87 21.46 11.66
C ASN A 175 10.51 22.63 12.41
N GLU A 176 9.73 23.44 13.13
CA GLU A 176 10.25 24.57 13.91
C GLU A 176 11.34 24.14 14.90
N ARG A 177 11.12 23.02 15.60
CA ARG A 177 12.11 22.44 16.52
C ARG A 177 13.35 21.92 15.80
N LEU A 178 13.16 21.29 14.63
CA LEU A 178 14.25 20.76 13.82
C LEU A 178 15.13 21.87 13.26
N TYR A 179 14.53 22.96 12.80
CA TYR A 179 15.25 24.14 12.31
C TYR A 179 16.19 24.72 13.36
N VAL A 180 15.74 24.81 14.62
CA VAL A 180 16.57 25.29 15.74
C VAL A 180 17.72 24.33 16.05
N LYS A 181 17.45 23.02 16.09
CA LYS A 181 18.47 22.00 16.47
C LYS A 181 19.45 21.68 15.33
N ARG A 182 19.00 21.75 14.08
CA ARG A 182 19.72 21.32 12.87
C ARG A 182 19.55 22.37 11.77
N PRO A 183 20.13 23.58 11.91
CA PRO A 183 19.91 24.68 10.98
C PRO A 183 20.39 24.40 9.54
N ASN A 184 21.27 23.41 9.36
CA ASN A 184 21.80 23.02 8.05
C ASN A 184 20.95 21.97 7.32
N ILE A 185 19.87 21.47 7.94
CA ILE A 185 18.98 20.47 7.33
C ILE A 185 17.67 21.15 6.97
N PHE A 186 17.30 21.08 5.69
CA PHE A 186 16.04 21.63 5.22
C PHE A 186 14.87 20.74 5.62
N TRP A 187 13.73 21.34 5.94
CA TRP A 187 12.47 20.62 6.00
C TRP A 187 11.62 21.01 4.79
N SER A 188 10.89 20.06 4.22
CA SER A 188 9.94 20.37 3.16
C SER A 188 8.66 19.58 3.27
N SER A 189 7.59 20.23 2.84
CA SER A 189 6.27 19.64 2.71
C SER A 189 6.25 18.56 1.63
N CYS A 190 5.57 17.45 1.90
CA CYS A 190 5.26 16.46 0.88
C CYS A 190 4.43 17.08 -0.25
N GLU A 191 4.93 17.00 -1.48
CA GLU A 191 4.26 17.51 -2.68
C GLU A 191 2.90 16.85 -2.89
N THR A 192 2.83 15.52 -2.75
CA THR A 192 1.59 14.75 -2.88
C THR A 192 0.52 15.23 -1.90
N HIS A 193 0.91 15.52 -0.65
CA HIS A 193 0.00 16.07 0.34
C HIS A 193 -0.42 17.51 -0.02
N THR A 194 0.51 18.31 -0.50
CA THR A 194 0.26 19.69 -0.94
C THR A 194 -0.75 19.73 -2.09
N ILE A 195 -0.58 18.90 -3.12
CA ILE A 195 -1.55 18.75 -4.22
C ILE A 195 -2.91 18.31 -3.68
N ASN A 196 -2.92 17.37 -2.72
CA ASN A 196 -4.16 16.91 -2.10
C ASN A 196 -4.90 18.04 -1.35
N LEU A 197 -4.19 18.95 -0.68
CA LEU A 197 -4.76 20.16 -0.07
C LEU A 197 -5.24 21.19 -1.11
N MET A 198 -4.54 21.35 -2.23
CA MET A 198 -5.01 22.19 -3.35
C MET A 198 -6.35 21.67 -3.89
N LEU A 199 -6.46 20.35 -4.07
CA LEU A 199 -7.70 19.69 -4.49
C LEU A 199 -8.82 19.84 -3.44
N GLU A 200 -8.49 19.85 -2.15
CA GLU A 200 -9.45 20.22 -1.09
C GLU A 200 -9.98 21.64 -1.29
N GLY A 201 -9.08 22.61 -1.48
CA GLY A 201 -9.43 24.01 -1.69
C GLY A 201 -10.33 24.19 -2.90
N ILE A 202 -10.00 23.56 -4.04
CA ILE A 202 -10.84 23.55 -5.24
C ILE A 202 -12.20 22.93 -4.94
N GLY A 203 -12.24 21.80 -4.23
CA GLY A 203 -13.50 21.12 -3.89
C GLY A 203 -14.43 21.95 -3.00
N LYS A 204 -13.90 22.90 -2.22
CA LYS A 204 -14.68 23.81 -1.37
C LYS A 204 -15.29 24.99 -2.14
N LEU A 205 -14.82 25.30 -3.36
CA LEU A 205 -15.39 26.37 -4.17
C LEU A 205 -16.86 26.10 -4.49
N ALA A 206 -17.71 27.14 -4.43
CA ALA A 206 -19.16 27.03 -4.64
C ALA A 206 -19.52 26.32 -5.95
N ARG A 207 -18.73 26.52 -7.01
CA ARG A 207 -18.88 25.87 -8.32
C ARG A 207 -18.77 24.35 -8.27
N PHE A 208 -17.91 23.79 -7.42
CA PHE A 208 -17.63 22.35 -7.35
C PHE A 208 -18.31 21.66 -6.17
N LYS A 209 -18.48 22.38 -5.05
CA LYS A 209 -18.97 21.84 -3.78
C LYS A 209 -20.29 21.06 -3.94
N LYS A 210 -21.28 21.64 -4.62
CA LYS A 210 -22.60 21.02 -4.80
C LYS A 210 -22.50 19.67 -5.53
N THR A 211 -21.75 19.63 -6.63
CA THR A 211 -21.56 18.41 -7.44
C THR A 211 -20.82 17.33 -6.64
N LEU A 212 -19.80 17.72 -5.88
CA LEU A 212 -19.04 16.81 -5.02
C LEU A 212 -19.91 16.22 -3.91
N ASP A 213 -20.72 17.04 -3.24
CA ASP A 213 -21.64 16.60 -2.20
C ASP A 213 -22.68 15.61 -2.76
N GLN A 214 -23.22 15.87 -3.95
CA GLN A 214 -24.14 14.97 -4.64
C GLN A 214 -23.50 13.64 -5.05
N ALA A 215 -22.28 13.68 -5.62
CA ALA A 215 -21.55 12.48 -5.99
C ALA A 215 -21.20 11.62 -4.76
N LYS A 216 -20.85 12.26 -3.65
CA LYS A 216 -20.63 11.60 -2.36
C LYS A 216 -21.91 10.94 -1.84
N ALA A 217 -23.04 11.67 -1.84
CA ALA A 217 -24.33 11.13 -1.41
C ALA A 217 -24.77 9.93 -2.26
N LEU A 218 -24.64 10.03 -3.59
CA LEU A 218 -24.93 8.94 -4.52
C LEU A 218 -24.05 7.71 -4.25
N THR A 219 -22.74 7.91 -4.09
CA THR A 219 -21.79 6.82 -3.83
C THR A 219 -22.10 6.11 -2.51
N ILE A 220 -22.40 6.88 -1.45
CA ILE A 220 -22.84 6.33 -0.16
C ILE A 220 -24.13 5.53 -0.31
N PHE A 221 -25.12 6.06 -1.06
CA PHE A 221 -26.38 5.37 -1.29
C PHE A 221 -26.18 4.03 -2.04
N ILE A 222 -25.40 4.02 -3.13
CA ILE A 222 -25.12 2.81 -3.91
C ILE A 222 -24.47 1.74 -3.02
N TYR A 223 -23.41 2.08 -2.29
CA TYR A 223 -22.67 1.11 -1.48
C TYR A 223 -23.36 0.76 -0.16
N GLY A 224 -24.28 1.59 0.33
CA GLY A 224 -25.10 1.32 1.51
C GLY A 224 -26.24 0.32 1.28
N HIS A 225 -26.62 0.06 0.02
CA HIS A 225 -27.77 -0.78 -0.32
C HIS A 225 -27.39 -1.94 -1.23
N HIS A 226 -27.52 -3.18 -0.71
CA HIS A 226 -27.13 -4.39 -1.43
C HIS A 226 -27.78 -4.53 -2.82
N ARG A 227 -29.07 -4.21 -2.96
CA ARG A 227 -29.79 -4.28 -4.25
C ARG A 227 -29.28 -3.24 -5.24
N THR A 228 -29.10 -2.00 -4.79
CA THR A 228 -28.58 -0.91 -5.61
C THR A 228 -27.16 -1.18 -6.08
N LEU A 229 -26.30 -1.69 -5.18
CA LEU A 229 -24.95 -2.11 -5.53
C LEU A 229 -24.94 -3.24 -6.56
N ALA A 230 -25.79 -4.25 -6.39
CA ALA A 230 -25.92 -5.35 -7.34
C ALA A 230 -26.39 -4.85 -8.72
N LEU A 231 -27.34 -3.92 -8.73
CA LEU A 231 -27.84 -3.29 -9.96
C LEU A 231 -26.73 -2.50 -10.67
N MET A 232 -26.01 -1.64 -9.94
CA MET A 232 -24.88 -0.88 -10.49
C MET A 232 -23.86 -1.83 -11.11
N ARG A 233 -23.42 -2.86 -10.37
CA ARG A 233 -22.47 -3.86 -10.88
C ARG A 233 -22.97 -4.63 -12.09
N ARG A 234 -24.28 -4.88 -12.21
CA ARG A 234 -24.87 -5.51 -13.39
C ARG A 234 -24.67 -4.64 -14.64
N PHE A 235 -24.93 -3.34 -14.54
CA PHE A 235 -24.80 -2.42 -15.67
C PHE A 235 -23.35 -1.99 -15.95
N THR A 236 -22.49 -1.94 -14.93
CA THR A 236 -21.10 -1.51 -15.09
C THR A 236 -20.13 -2.67 -15.41
N LYS A 237 -20.64 -3.87 -15.72
CA LYS A 237 -19.84 -5.10 -15.95
C LYS A 237 -18.94 -5.44 -14.75
N LYS A 238 -19.52 -5.39 -13.56
CA LYS A 238 -18.86 -5.60 -12.24
C LYS A 238 -17.74 -4.59 -11.93
N ARG A 239 -17.63 -3.48 -12.67
CA ARG A 239 -16.67 -2.41 -12.36
C ARG A 239 -17.20 -1.55 -11.22
N ASP A 240 -16.48 -1.56 -10.11
CA ASP A 240 -16.79 -0.71 -8.95
C ASP A 240 -16.41 0.76 -9.20
N ILE A 241 -17.08 1.67 -8.51
CA ILE A 241 -16.76 3.10 -8.48
C ILE A 241 -15.56 3.28 -7.54
N VAL A 242 -14.60 4.12 -7.94
CA VAL A 242 -13.49 4.51 -7.04
C VAL A 242 -14.10 5.15 -5.80
N ARG A 243 -13.89 4.51 -4.65
CA ARG A 243 -14.49 4.97 -3.39
C ARG A 243 -13.71 6.14 -2.81
N LEU A 244 -14.46 7.03 -2.18
CA LEU A 244 -13.92 8.12 -1.38
C LEU A 244 -13.03 7.56 -0.28
N GLY A 245 -11.73 7.83 -0.39
CA GLY A 245 -10.77 7.59 0.68
C GLY A 245 -10.94 8.71 1.70
N VAL A 246 -11.19 8.35 2.96
CA VAL A 246 -11.37 9.32 4.06
C VAL A 246 -10.19 10.29 4.21
N ILE A 247 -9.01 9.89 3.73
CA ILE A 247 -7.73 10.56 4.00
C ILE A 247 -7.20 11.33 2.77
N ARG A 248 -7.83 11.25 1.58
CA ARG A 248 -7.30 11.85 0.34
C ARG A 248 -8.37 12.55 -0.48
N PHE A 249 -8.38 13.88 -0.50
CA PHE A 249 -9.27 14.72 -1.31
C PHE A 249 -9.16 14.46 -2.81
N ALA A 250 -8.01 13.99 -3.30
CA ALA A 250 -7.89 13.51 -4.69
C ALA A 250 -8.93 12.42 -5.03
N SER A 251 -9.33 11.61 -4.05
CA SER A 251 -10.36 10.58 -4.25
C SER A 251 -11.73 11.15 -4.63
N ASN A 252 -12.05 12.39 -4.24
CA ASN A 252 -13.29 13.07 -4.65
C ASN A 252 -13.36 13.21 -6.18
N PHE A 253 -12.26 13.64 -6.79
CA PHE A 253 -12.18 13.86 -8.24
C PHE A 253 -12.10 12.53 -9.00
N LEU A 254 -11.37 11.54 -8.46
CA LEU A 254 -11.37 10.18 -9.00
C LEU A 254 -12.76 9.54 -8.94
N THR A 255 -13.54 9.77 -7.88
CA THR A 255 -14.93 9.30 -7.79
C THR A 255 -15.78 9.96 -8.88
N LEU A 256 -15.66 11.28 -9.10
CA LEU A 256 -16.39 11.96 -10.18
C LEU A 256 -16.03 11.40 -11.56
N GLN A 257 -14.74 11.22 -11.84
CA GLN A 257 -14.29 10.59 -13.08
C GLN A 257 -14.87 9.18 -13.24
N SER A 258 -14.78 8.38 -12.17
CA SER A 258 -15.27 7.00 -12.16
C SER A 258 -16.78 6.90 -12.39
N LEU A 259 -17.56 7.86 -11.86
CA LEU A 259 -19.00 7.98 -12.12
C LEU A 259 -19.26 8.38 -13.58
N HIS A 260 -18.49 9.33 -14.11
CA HIS A 260 -18.63 9.79 -15.49
C HIS A 260 -18.35 8.66 -16.50
N GLU A 261 -17.29 7.89 -16.29
CA GLU A 261 -16.93 6.70 -17.11
C GLU A 261 -17.97 5.58 -17.07
N LYS A 262 -18.87 5.59 -16.08
CA LYS A 262 -19.91 4.57 -15.85
C LYS A 262 -21.31 5.08 -16.14
N LYS A 263 -21.43 6.24 -16.80
CA LYS A 263 -22.71 6.82 -17.22
C LYS A 263 -23.40 6.00 -18.31
N ASN A 264 -22.62 5.29 -19.13
CA ASN A 264 -23.07 4.50 -20.29
C ASN A 264 -22.73 3.02 -20.09
#